data_AF-A0AAP2K2V1-F1
#
_entry.id   AF-A0AAP2K2V1-F1
#
_cell.length_a   1.000
_cell.length_b   1.000
_cell.length_c   1.000
_cell.angle_alpha   90.00
_cell.angle_beta   90.00
_cell.angle_gamma   90.00
#
_symmetry.space_group_name_H-M   'P 1'
#
loop_
_entity.id
_entity.type
_entity.pdbx_description
1 polymer ?
#
loop_
_entity_poly.entity_id
_entity_poly.type
_entity_poly.pdbx_seq_one_letter_code
_entity_poly.pdbx_strand_id
1 'polypeptide(L)'
;MSAILTERLVSIAQAARKAGHGKKEAIYQAACEELNLSRATLLRRIKEVAMTEPRKRRNDSGKSALTRDEALLISAVLKESTRKNGKRLYSIKDAVNELRANNMIRAELIDETTGEVKLLSESAISRALRAY
;
A
#
# COMPACT_ATOMS: atom_id res chain seq x y z
N MET A 1 -33.17 8.02 3.41
CA MET A 1 -33.53 6.76 2.73
C MET A 1 -34.44 5.99 3.70
N SER A 2 -35.55 5.39 3.24
CA SER A 2 -36.41 4.59 4.14
C SER A 2 -35.68 3.31 4.58
N ALA A 3 -35.97 2.80 5.77
CA ALA A 3 -35.30 1.60 6.31
C ALA A 3 -35.44 0.39 5.36
N ILE A 4 -36.64 0.20 4.81
CA ILE A 4 -36.96 -0.87 3.84
C ILE A 4 -36.09 -0.76 2.58
N LEU A 5 -35.90 0.46 2.06
CA LEU A 5 -35.07 0.67 0.87
C LEU A 5 -33.59 0.37 1.16
N THR A 6 -33.10 0.75 2.34
CA THR A 6 -31.74 0.45 2.78
C THR A 6 -31.49 -1.05 2.87
N GLU A 7 -32.40 -1.79 3.51
CA GLU A 7 -32.34 -3.27 3.60
C GLU A 7 -32.32 -3.91 2.21
N ARG A 8 -33.17 -3.41 1.30
CA ARG A 8 -33.24 -3.93 -0.06
C ARG A 8 -31.94 -3.70 -0.82
N LEU A 9 -31.36 -2.51 -0.74
CA LEU A 9 -30.07 -2.18 -1.36
C LEU A 9 -28.93 -3.04 -0.81
N VAL A 10 -28.92 -3.32 0.51
CA VAL A 10 -27.95 -4.24 1.12
C VAL A 10 -28.11 -5.66 0.58
N SER A 11 -29.35 -6.14 0.44
CA SER A 11 -29.61 -7.48 -0.12
C SER A 11 -29.11 -7.62 -1.58
N ILE A 12 -29.33 -6.59 -2.40
CA ILE A 12 -28.83 -6.52 -3.79
C ILE A 12 -27.29 -6.50 -3.81
N ALA A 13 -26.67 -5.73 -2.93
CA ALA A 13 -25.21 -5.67 -2.82
C ALA A 13 -24.61 -7.02 -2.44
N GLN A 14 -25.22 -7.75 -1.51
CA GLN A 14 -24.80 -9.09 -1.12
C GLN A 14 -24.96 -10.10 -2.26
N ALA A 15 -26.08 -10.07 -2.98
CA ALA A 15 -26.30 -10.92 -4.15
C ALA A 15 -25.24 -10.66 -5.24
N ALA A 16 -24.94 -9.39 -5.53
CA ALA A 16 -23.91 -9.03 -6.50
C ALA A 16 -22.48 -9.42 -6.09
N ARG A 17 -22.17 -9.51 -4.78
CA ARG A 17 -20.88 -10.01 -4.29
C ARG A 17 -20.74 -11.52 -4.41
N LYS A 18 -21.81 -12.26 -4.12
CA LYS A 18 -21.87 -13.72 -4.29
C LYS A 18 -21.86 -14.13 -5.76
N ALA A 19 -22.28 -13.24 -6.64
CA ALA A 19 -22.23 -13.46 -8.07
C ALA A 19 -20.77 -13.45 -8.58
N GLY A 20 -20.39 -14.53 -9.27
CA GLY A 20 -19.12 -14.63 -9.97
C GLY A 20 -18.97 -13.61 -11.11
N HIS A 21 -17.83 -13.64 -11.79
CA HIS A 21 -17.55 -12.76 -12.93
C HIS A 21 -18.66 -12.89 -14.00
N GLY A 22 -19.12 -11.75 -14.55
CA GLY A 22 -20.15 -11.70 -15.60
C GLY A 22 -21.61 -11.82 -15.15
N LYS A 23 -21.90 -12.30 -13.93
CA LYS A 23 -23.30 -12.52 -13.46
C LYS A 23 -23.94 -11.33 -12.74
N LYS A 24 -23.17 -10.26 -12.51
CA LYS A 24 -23.63 -9.10 -11.74
C LYS A 24 -24.65 -8.25 -12.49
N GLU A 25 -24.53 -8.16 -13.82
CA GLU A 25 -25.37 -7.25 -14.61
C GLU A 25 -26.85 -7.63 -14.55
N ALA A 26 -27.17 -8.92 -14.64
CA ALA A 26 -28.54 -9.42 -14.53
C ALA A 26 -29.19 -9.05 -13.18
N ILE A 27 -28.42 -9.13 -12.07
CA ILE A 27 -28.90 -8.78 -10.73
C ILE A 27 -29.24 -7.30 -10.67
N TYR A 28 -28.38 -6.46 -11.23
CA TYR A 28 -28.59 -5.04 -11.21
C TYR A 28 -29.73 -4.59 -12.13
N GLN A 29 -29.90 -5.22 -13.28
CA GLN A 29 -31.00 -4.93 -14.19
C GLN A 29 -32.34 -5.22 -13.51
N ALA A 30 -32.50 -6.41 -12.91
CA ALA A 30 -33.70 -6.77 -12.16
C ALA A 30 -33.96 -5.79 -10.99
N ALA A 31 -32.91 -5.35 -10.30
CA ALA A 31 -33.03 -4.35 -9.23
C ALA A 31 -33.41 -2.95 -9.73
N CYS A 32 -32.99 -2.56 -10.95
CA CYS A 32 -33.37 -1.29 -11.55
C CYS A 32 -34.85 -1.28 -11.91
N GLU A 33 -35.37 -2.40 -12.42
CA GLU A 33 -36.79 -2.60 -12.74
C GLU A 33 -37.64 -2.63 -11.45
N GLU A 34 -37.22 -3.38 -10.43
CA GLU A 34 -37.91 -3.48 -9.13
C GLU A 34 -38.02 -2.12 -8.43
N LEU A 35 -36.93 -1.35 -8.39
CA LEU A 35 -36.85 -0.10 -7.63
C LEU A 35 -37.19 1.14 -8.47
N ASN A 36 -37.44 0.95 -9.77
CA ASN A 36 -37.63 2.02 -10.76
C ASN A 36 -36.51 3.09 -10.68
N LEU A 37 -35.26 2.62 -10.68
CA LEU A 37 -34.07 3.47 -10.61
C LEU A 37 -33.20 3.29 -11.84
N SER A 38 -32.55 4.37 -12.27
CA SER A 38 -31.47 4.24 -13.23
C SER A 38 -30.32 3.41 -12.65
N ARG A 39 -29.60 2.69 -13.51
CA ARG A 39 -28.41 1.91 -13.17
C ARG A 39 -27.39 2.72 -12.36
N ALA A 40 -27.14 3.95 -12.78
CA ALA A 40 -26.21 4.86 -12.12
C ALA A 40 -26.67 5.24 -10.71
N THR A 41 -27.97 5.53 -10.54
CA THR A 41 -28.55 5.86 -9.23
C THR A 41 -28.51 4.66 -8.29
N LEU A 42 -28.82 3.46 -8.78
CA LEU A 42 -28.74 2.22 -8.00
C LEU A 42 -27.32 2.00 -7.48
N LEU A 43 -26.31 2.07 -8.35
CA LEU A 43 -24.90 1.88 -7.96
C LEU A 43 -24.42 2.94 -6.96
N ARG A 44 -24.84 4.20 -7.12
CA ARG A 44 -24.53 5.27 -6.16
C ARG A 44 -25.12 4.97 -4.78
N ARG A 45 -26.40 4.59 -4.71
CA ARG A 45 -27.07 4.24 -3.44
C ARG A 45 -26.48 2.98 -2.80
N ILE A 46 -26.13 1.97 -3.60
CA ILE A 46 -25.43 0.77 -3.10
C ILE A 46 -24.08 1.16 -2.48
N LYS A 47 -23.32 2.08 -3.09
CA LYS A 47 -22.03 2.56 -2.56
C LYS A 47 -22.18 3.26 -1.20
N GLU A 48 -23.30 3.93 -0.95
CA GLU A 48 -23.57 4.59 0.34
C GLU A 48 -23.84 3.59 1.47
N VAL A 49 -24.41 2.42 1.16
CA VAL A 49 -24.85 1.44 2.18
C VAL A 49 -23.96 0.20 2.28
N ALA A 50 -23.13 -0.06 1.27
CA ALA A 50 -22.36 -1.30 1.17
C ALA A 50 -20.85 -1.01 1.13
N MET A 51 -20.13 -1.51 2.13
CA MET A 51 -18.67 -1.37 2.19
C MET A 51 -18.00 -2.16 1.06
N THR A 52 -17.32 -1.47 0.16
CA THR A 52 -16.57 -2.11 -0.93
C THR A 52 -15.16 -2.43 -0.44
N GLU A 53 -14.71 -3.66 -0.66
CA GLU A 53 -13.33 -4.02 -0.33
C GLU A 53 -12.36 -3.17 -1.15
N PRO A 54 -11.30 -2.62 -0.53
CA PRO A 54 -10.27 -1.93 -1.28
C PRO A 54 -9.60 -2.90 -2.25
N ARG A 55 -9.06 -2.37 -3.35
CA ARG A 55 -8.33 -3.18 -4.32
C ARG A 55 -7.22 -3.95 -3.61
N LYS A 56 -7.14 -5.27 -3.88
CA LYS A 56 -6.09 -6.13 -3.37
C LYS A 56 -4.71 -5.49 -3.58
N ARG A 57 -4.00 -5.25 -2.49
CA ARG A 57 -2.64 -4.71 -2.51
C ARG A 57 -1.68 -5.77 -3.06
N ARG A 58 -0.67 -5.35 -3.82
CA ARG A 58 0.39 -6.27 -4.28
C ARG A 58 1.18 -6.80 -3.09
N ASN A 59 1.67 -8.04 -3.19
CA ASN A 59 2.40 -8.72 -2.11
C ASN A 59 3.70 -8.01 -1.72
N ASP A 60 4.36 -7.38 -2.69
CA ASP A 60 5.63 -6.65 -2.53
C ASP A 60 5.45 -5.20 -2.09
N SER A 61 4.21 -4.69 -2.01
CA SER A 61 3.97 -3.28 -1.73
C SER A 61 4.44 -2.90 -0.32
N GLY A 62 5.45 -2.03 -0.26
CA GLY A 62 6.04 -1.57 1.00
C GLY A 62 7.17 -2.46 1.52
N LYS A 63 7.54 -3.54 0.81
CA LYS A 63 8.74 -4.32 1.13
C LYS A 63 9.99 -3.57 0.69
N SER A 64 11.03 -3.67 1.49
CA SER A 64 12.37 -3.14 1.22
C SER A 64 13.38 -4.27 1.37
N ALA A 65 14.41 -4.28 0.54
CA ALA A 65 15.55 -5.19 0.68
C ALA A 65 16.56 -4.71 1.73
N LEU A 66 16.53 -3.43 2.12
CA LEU A 66 17.31 -2.94 3.26
C LEU A 66 16.83 -3.66 4.51
N THR A 67 17.73 -4.30 5.25
CA THR A 67 17.34 -4.96 6.50
C THR A 67 17.05 -3.93 7.60
N ARG A 68 16.25 -4.33 8.60
CA ARG A 68 15.92 -3.44 9.73
C ARG A 68 17.17 -3.06 10.54
N ASP A 69 18.12 -3.96 10.68
CA ASP A 69 19.34 -3.73 11.45
C ASP A 69 20.27 -2.73 10.76
N GLU A 70 20.43 -2.85 9.44
CA GLU A 70 21.15 -1.84 8.65
C GLU A 70 20.43 -0.49 8.69
N ALA A 71 19.09 -0.48 8.61
CA ALA A 71 18.29 0.73 8.73
C ALA A 71 18.46 1.41 10.09
N LEU A 72 18.60 0.64 11.18
CA LEU A 72 18.88 1.14 12.51
C LEU A 72 20.28 1.77 12.61
N LEU A 73 21.30 1.12 12.05
CA LEU A 73 22.66 1.66 12.02
C LEU A 73 22.74 2.98 11.24
N ILE A 74 22.12 3.03 10.05
CA ILE A 74 22.04 4.27 9.26
C ILE A 74 21.29 5.36 10.06
N SER A 75 20.19 5.01 10.72
CA SER A 75 19.42 5.95 11.53
C SER A 75 20.20 6.45 12.74
N ALA A 76 21.03 5.61 13.37
CA ALA A 76 21.86 5.97 14.51
C ALA A 76 22.89 7.02 14.10
N VAL A 77 23.63 6.79 13.01
CA VAL A 77 24.62 7.75 12.47
C VAL A 77 23.96 9.07 12.08
N LEU A 78 22.79 9.02 11.44
CA LEU A 78 22.06 10.23 11.07
C LEU A 78 21.55 11.02 12.30
N LYS A 79 21.14 10.32 13.37
CA LYS A 79 20.71 10.96 14.62
C LYS A 79 21.89 11.56 15.38
N GLU A 80 23.00 10.84 15.47
CA GLU A 80 24.23 11.30 16.15
C GLU A 80 24.83 12.53 15.47
N SER A 81 24.83 12.54 14.14
CA SER A 81 25.30 13.68 13.34
C SER A 81 24.31 14.87 13.29
N THR A 82 23.14 14.75 13.90
CA THR A 82 22.16 15.85 13.99
C THR A 82 22.54 16.77 15.15
N ARG A 83 22.84 18.04 14.84
CA ARG A 83 23.14 19.05 15.85
C ARG A 83 21.89 19.40 16.67
N LYS A 84 22.08 20.00 17.85
CA LYS A 84 20.98 20.49 18.73
C LYS A 84 20.02 21.46 18.03
N ASN A 85 20.45 22.14 16.96
CA ASN A 85 19.62 23.04 16.16
C ASN A 85 18.83 22.33 15.04
N GLY A 86 18.82 20.99 15.01
CA GLY A 86 18.09 20.18 14.04
C GLY A 86 18.75 20.05 12.65
N LYS A 87 19.89 20.71 12.41
CA LYS A 87 20.64 20.55 11.16
C LYS A 87 21.52 19.30 11.21
N ARG A 88 21.47 18.50 10.15
CA ARG A 88 22.30 17.29 10.00
C ARG A 88 23.66 17.63 9.40
N LEU A 89 24.71 17.03 9.95
CA LEU A 89 26.05 17.09 9.37
C LEU A 89 26.22 16.10 8.23
N TYR A 90 25.60 14.92 8.36
CA TYR A 90 25.64 13.88 7.35
C TYR A 90 24.42 13.92 6.44
N SER A 91 24.66 13.78 5.13
CA SER A 91 23.62 13.34 4.20
C SER A 91 23.40 11.83 4.33
N ILE A 92 22.27 11.33 3.80
CA ILE A 92 22.00 9.89 3.75
C ILE A 92 23.09 9.19 2.93
N LYS A 93 23.48 9.79 1.80
CA LYS A 93 24.57 9.32 0.95
C LYS A 93 25.88 9.17 1.73
N ASP A 94 26.29 10.20 2.47
CA ASP A 94 27.57 10.19 3.19
C ASP A 94 27.56 9.15 4.31
N ALA A 95 26.46 9.04 5.05
CA ALA A 95 26.32 8.06 6.13
C ALA A 95 26.38 6.63 5.60
N VAL A 96 25.72 6.36 4.48
CA VAL A 96 25.76 5.04 3.82
C VAL A 96 27.16 4.73 3.28
N ASN A 97 27.84 5.70 2.67
CA ASN A 97 29.18 5.50 2.15
C ASN A 97 30.18 5.19 3.27
N GLU A 98 30.12 5.91 4.39
CA GLU A 98 31.00 5.66 5.54
C GLU A 98 30.70 4.31 6.19
N LEU A 99 29.43 3.97 6.41
CA LEU A 99 29.05 2.67 6.97
C LEU A 99 29.46 1.50 6.06
N ARG A 100 29.42 1.68 4.74
CA ARG A 100 29.95 0.69 3.77
C ARG A 100 31.47 0.60 3.83
N ALA A 101 32.17 1.73 3.90
CA ALA A 101 33.63 1.76 4.02
C ALA A 101 34.12 1.05 5.29
N ASN A 102 33.34 1.12 6.37
CA ASN A 102 33.60 0.44 7.64
C ASN A 102 33.06 -1.00 7.70
N ASN A 103 32.53 -1.56 6.60
CA ASN A 103 31.91 -2.90 6.53
C ASN A 103 30.76 -3.12 7.54
N MET A 104 30.10 -2.05 7.97
CA MET A 104 29.01 -2.12 8.96
C MET A 104 27.65 -2.39 8.32
N ILE A 105 27.48 -2.03 7.05
CA ILE A 105 26.29 -2.32 6.26
C ILE A 105 26.69 -2.79 4.86
N ARG A 106 25.85 -3.63 4.24
CA ARG A 106 25.93 -3.95 2.81
C ARG A 106 24.94 -3.09 2.03
N ALA A 107 23.71 -3.01 2.53
CA ALA A 107 22.59 -2.33 1.91
C ALA A 107 22.48 -2.72 0.43
N GLU A 108 22.25 -4.01 0.19
CA GLU A 108 22.23 -4.66 -1.12
C GLU A 108 20.87 -5.31 -1.41
N LEU A 109 20.55 -5.44 -2.68
CA LEU A 109 19.43 -6.17 -3.23
C LEU A 109 19.99 -7.40 -3.95
N ILE A 110 19.53 -8.57 -3.54
CA ILE A 110 19.85 -9.84 -4.19
C ILE A 110 18.65 -10.21 -5.07
N ASP A 111 18.90 -10.40 -6.37
CA ASP A 111 17.89 -10.99 -7.26
C ASP A 111 17.92 -12.51 -7.11
N GLU A 112 16.88 -13.08 -6.51
CA GLU A 112 16.77 -14.52 -6.25
C GLU A 112 16.80 -15.38 -7.54
N THR A 113 16.48 -14.79 -8.69
CA THR A 113 16.40 -15.50 -9.96
C THR A 113 17.77 -15.58 -10.67
N THR A 114 18.54 -14.50 -10.59
CA THR A 114 19.82 -14.35 -11.31
C THR A 114 21.03 -14.50 -10.39
N GLY A 115 20.84 -14.37 -9.08
CA GLY A 115 21.92 -14.31 -8.10
C GLY A 115 22.71 -13.00 -8.12
N GLU A 116 22.29 -12.02 -8.93
CA GLU A 116 22.98 -10.73 -9.01
C GLU A 116 22.80 -9.92 -7.72
N VAL A 117 23.91 -9.37 -7.23
CA VAL A 117 23.94 -8.46 -6.09
C VAL A 117 24.04 -7.03 -6.59
N LYS A 118 23.10 -6.18 -6.20
CA LYS A 118 23.07 -4.76 -6.56
C LYS A 118 23.02 -3.89 -5.30
N LEU A 119 23.87 -2.88 -5.22
CA LEU A 119 23.81 -1.92 -4.11
C LEU A 119 22.51 -1.13 -4.18
N LEU A 120 21.86 -0.94 -3.02
CA LEU A 120 20.69 -0.11 -2.92
C LEU A 120 21.05 1.35 -3.22
N SER A 121 20.18 2.00 -3.99
CA SER A 121 20.26 3.42 -4.27
C SER A 121 19.90 4.25 -3.04
N GLU A 122 20.39 5.48 -2.98
CA GLU A 122 20.08 6.42 -1.89
C GLU A 122 18.56 6.62 -1.73
N SER A 123 17.82 6.69 -2.84
CA SER A 123 16.37 6.87 -2.81
C SER A 123 15.64 5.62 -2.30
N ALA A 124 16.15 4.42 -2.56
CA ALA A 124 15.62 3.18 -1.99
C ALA A 124 15.85 3.13 -0.48
N ILE A 125 17.06 3.48 -0.02
CA ILE A 125 17.40 3.54 1.41
C ILE A 125 16.55 4.60 2.12
N SER A 126 16.46 5.81 1.58
CA SER A 126 15.63 6.89 2.13
C SER A 126 14.15 6.51 2.25
N ARG A 127 13.60 5.80 1.26
CA ARG A 127 12.23 5.28 1.33
C ARG A 127 12.08 4.19 2.39
N ALA A 128 13.04 3.29 2.50
CA ALA A 128 13.04 2.23 3.51
C ALA A 128 13.06 2.81 4.93
N LEU A 129 13.92 3.80 5.18
CA LEU A 129 14.02 4.48 6.48
C LEU A 129 12.72 5.18 6.93
N ARG A 130 11.86 5.59 5.99
CA ARG A 130 10.53 6.17 6.30
C ARG A 130 9.44 5.12 6.50
N ALA A 131 9.67 3.91 6.00
CA ALA A 131 8.70 2.82 6.04
C ALA A 131 8.82 2.01 7.33
N TYR A 132 9.99 1.97 7.96
CA TYR A 132 10.22 1.45 9.31
C TYR A 132 9.80 2.44 10.38
#